data_AF-A0A529L1C8-F1
#
_entry.id   AF-A0A529L1C8-F1
#
_cell.length_a   1.000
_cell.length_b   1.000
_cell.length_c   1.000
_cell.angle_alpha   90.00
_cell.angle_beta   90.00
_cell.angle_gamma   90.00
#
_symmetry.space_group_name_H-M   'P 1'
#
loop_
_entity.id
_entity.type
_entity.pdbx_description
1 polymer ?
#
loop_
_entity_poly.entity_id
_entity_poly.type
_entity_poly.pdbx_seq_one_letter_code
_entity_poly.pdbx_strand_id
1 'polypeptide(L)'
;MSPTTLSINLTINGRDHALDIEPRVTLLDALRERLHLTGTKKGCDQGQCGACTVHVDGQRVLACLTLAAQVEGRSITTIEGLADEDGTLNAVQAAFLEQDAFQCGYCTPGQIMSAVACIREGHAGSDEEIREYM
;
A
#
# COMPACT_ATOMS: atom_id res chain seq x y z
N MET A 1 19.14 -7.01 26.23
CA MET A 1 18.48 -5.70 26.39
C MET A 1 17.21 -5.74 25.58
N SER A 2 16.05 -5.45 26.17
CA SER A 2 14.80 -5.35 25.41
C SER A 2 14.87 -4.15 24.48
N PRO A 3 14.39 -4.24 23.23
CA PRO A 3 14.46 -3.13 22.28
C PRO A 3 13.59 -1.97 22.74
N THR A 4 14.08 -0.74 22.55
CA THR A 4 13.34 0.50 22.81
C THR A 4 12.15 0.61 21.87
N THR A 5 10.97 0.91 22.41
CA THR A 5 9.73 1.11 21.65
C THR A 5 9.33 2.59 21.60
N LEU A 6 8.59 2.94 20.55
CA LEU A 6 7.93 4.24 20.34
C LEU A 6 6.42 3.99 20.29
N SER A 7 5.65 4.87 20.94
CA SER A 7 4.20 4.93 20.78
C SER A 7 3.86 5.89 19.65
N ILE A 8 3.16 5.42 18.62
CA ILE A 8 2.76 6.22 17.45
C ILE A 8 1.27 6.04 17.13
N ASN A 9 0.69 6.98 16.40
CA ASN A 9 -0.66 6.85 15.83
C ASN A 9 -0.66 6.93 14.28
N LEU A 10 -1.19 5.88 13.64
CA LEU A 10 -1.31 5.80 12.17
C LEU A 10 -2.77 5.92 11.74
N THR A 11 -3.07 6.80 10.79
CA THR A 11 -4.40 6.88 10.17
C THR A 11 -4.40 6.05 8.90
N ILE A 12 -5.01 4.85 8.94
CA ILE A 12 -5.03 3.89 7.84
C ILE A 12 -6.46 3.66 7.38
N ASN A 13 -6.73 3.85 6.08
CA ASN A 13 -8.05 3.70 5.47
C ASN A 13 -9.14 4.48 6.25
N GLY A 14 -8.79 5.69 6.70
CA GLY A 14 -9.67 6.58 7.46
C GLY A 14 -9.84 6.23 8.95
N ARG A 15 -9.09 5.25 9.48
CA ARG A 15 -9.19 4.81 10.88
C ARG A 15 -7.86 5.01 11.60
N ASP A 16 -7.92 5.46 12.85
CA ASP A 16 -6.73 5.65 13.69
C ASP A 16 -6.31 4.35 14.38
N HIS A 17 -5.00 4.10 14.37
CA HIS A 17 -4.36 2.93 14.94
C HIS A 17 -3.18 3.34 15.82
N ALA A 18 -3.36 3.23 17.14
CA ALA A 18 -2.28 3.41 18.12
C ALA A 18 -1.40 2.14 18.19
N LEU A 19 -0.08 2.30 18.13
CA LEU A 19 0.89 1.21 18.08
C LEU A 19 2.12 1.49 18.93
N ASP A 20 2.60 0.46 19.65
CA ASP A 20 3.93 0.45 20.26
C ASP A 20 4.88 -0.42 19.42
N ILE A 21 5.87 0.20 18.78
CA ILE A 21 6.77 -0.47 17.83
C ILE A 21 8.23 -0.07 18.03
N GLU A 22 9.15 -0.92 17.57
CA GLU A 22 10.56 -0.52 17.47
C GLU A 22 10.74 0.51 16.34
N PRO A 23 11.68 1.48 16.46
CA PRO A 23 11.92 2.49 15.43
C PRO A 23 12.23 1.94 14.03
N ARG A 24 12.74 0.71 13.95
CA ARG A 24 13.08 0.03 12.70
C ARG A 24 11.91 -0.64 11.98
N VAL A 25 10.73 -0.68 12.59
CA VAL A 25 9.56 -1.35 11.99
C VAL A 25 9.14 -0.57 10.74
N THR A 26 9.16 -1.27 9.61
CA THR A 26 8.70 -0.73 8.33
C THR A 26 7.19 -0.55 8.36
N LEU A 27 6.66 0.35 7.52
CA LEU A 27 5.22 0.50 7.31
C LEU A 27 4.61 -0.82 6.86
N LEU A 28 5.32 -1.57 6.01
CA LEU A 28 4.90 -2.90 5.56
C LEU A 28 4.66 -3.86 6.73
N ASP A 29 5.61 -3.93 7.66
CA ASP A 29 5.52 -4.84 8.81
C ASP A 29 4.51 -4.34 9.86
N ALA A 30 4.36 -3.03 10.03
CA ALA A 30 3.30 -2.46 10.86
C ALA A 30 1.92 -2.87 10.34
N LEU A 31 1.66 -2.69 9.03
CA LEU A 31 0.39 -3.07 8.40
C LEU A 31 0.09 -4.55 8.55
N ARG A 32 1.06 -5.40 8.20
CA ARG A 32 0.82 -6.85 8.09
C ARG A 32 0.86 -7.57 9.43
N GLU A 33 1.90 -7.31 10.22
CA GLU A 33 2.25 -8.15 11.37
C GLU A 33 1.71 -7.56 12.69
N ARG A 34 1.43 -6.25 12.73
CA ARG A 34 0.84 -5.59 13.91
C ARG A 34 -0.65 -5.34 13.76
N LEU A 35 -1.08 -4.92 12.57
CA LEU A 35 -2.47 -4.54 12.30
C LEU A 35 -3.27 -5.60 11.52
N HIS A 36 -2.61 -6.65 11.04
CA HIS A 36 -3.23 -7.73 10.27
C HIS A 36 -3.93 -7.29 8.98
N LEU A 37 -3.54 -6.14 8.43
CA LEU A 37 -3.89 -5.66 7.09
C LEU A 37 -2.93 -6.30 6.08
N THR A 38 -3.22 -7.56 5.76
CA THR A 38 -2.30 -8.45 5.03
C THR A 38 -2.37 -8.32 3.50
N GLY A 39 -3.21 -7.43 2.97
CA GLY A 39 -3.37 -7.16 1.55
C GLY A 39 -2.08 -6.63 0.92
N THR A 40 -1.40 -5.70 1.58
CA THR A 40 -0.06 -5.25 1.16
C THR A 40 0.95 -6.39 1.30
N LYS A 41 1.75 -6.67 0.26
CA LYS A 41 2.60 -7.87 0.20
C LYS A 41 4.08 -7.60 0.37
N LYS A 42 4.77 -8.54 1.03
CA LYS A 42 6.24 -8.59 1.13
C LYS A 42 6.79 -9.52 0.05
N GLY A 43 7.25 -8.95 -1.06
CA GLY A 43 7.87 -9.72 -2.16
C GLY A 43 9.39 -9.84 -2.01
N CYS A 44 10.09 -8.70 -1.99
CA CYS A 44 11.55 -8.66 -1.89
C CYS A 44 12.08 -8.02 -0.60
N ASP A 45 11.31 -7.13 0.05
CA ASP A 45 11.75 -6.33 1.20
C ASP A 45 12.98 -5.43 0.93
N GLN A 46 13.22 -5.09 -0.34
CA GLN A 46 14.40 -4.35 -0.82
C GLN A 46 14.02 -3.26 -1.86
N GLY A 47 12.73 -2.93 -1.98
CA GLY A 47 12.23 -1.92 -2.93
C GLY A 47 12.28 -2.30 -4.42
N GLN A 48 12.53 -3.56 -4.75
CA GLN A 48 12.72 -4.00 -6.15
C GLN A 48 11.43 -4.40 -6.88
N CYS A 49 10.40 -4.85 -6.14
CA CYS A 49 9.26 -5.54 -6.76
C CYS A 49 7.93 -4.77 -6.79
N GLY A 50 7.80 -3.65 -6.08
CA GLY A 50 6.54 -2.89 -6.00
C GLY A 50 5.35 -3.58 -5.31
N ALA A 51 5.45 -4.85 -4.89
CA ALA A 51 4.34 -5.59 -4.26
C ALA A 51 3.86 -4.99 -2.92
N CYS A 52 4.67 -4.12 -2.31
CA CYS A 52 4.40 -3.43 -1.06
C CYS A 52 3.88 -1.99 -1.24
N THR A 53 3.47 -1.62 -2.45
CA THR A 53 3.00 -0.26 -2.75
C THR A 53 1.74 0.07 -1.96
N VAL A 54 1.77 1.20 -1.26
CA VAL A 54 0.64 1.83 -0.57
C VAL A 54 0.63 3.32 -0.89
N HIS A 55 -0.42 4.05 -0.55
CA HIS A 55 -0.45 5.51 -0.68
C HIS A 55 -0.28 6.18 0.68
N VAL A 56 0.54 7.21 0.75
CA VAL A 56 0.71 8.09 1.91
C VAL A 56 0.45 9.54 1.45
N ASP A 57 -0.57 10.17 2.01
CA ASP A 57 -1.14 11.45 1.56
C ASP A 57 -1.42 11.43 0.05
N GLY A 58 -2.00 10.33 -0.41
CA GLY A 58 -2.24 10.04 -1.82
C GLY A 58 -1.00 9.54 -2.56
N GLN A 59 0.22 9.93 -2.24
CA GLN A 59 1.41 9.56 -3.02
C GLN A 59 1.78 8.09 -2.84
N ARG A 60 2.07 7.37 -3.93
CA ARG A 60 2.52 5.98 -3.83
C ARG A 60 3.93 5.89 -3.25
N VAL A 61 4.12 4.96 -2.32
CA VAL A 61 5.41 4.69 -1.69
C VAL A 61 5.62 3.18 -1.53
N LEU A 62 6.89 2.79 -1.42
CA LEU A 62 7.27 1.42 -1.09
C LEU A 62 7.23 1.24 0.42
N ALA A 63 6.22 0.54 0.94
CA ALA A 63 6.03 0.37 2.38
C ALA A 63 7.21 -0.37 3.06
N CYS A 64 7.94 -1.21 2.32
CA CYS A 64 9.13 -1.90 2.85
C CYS A 64 10.33 -0.98 3.11
N LEU A 65 10.39 0.18 2.43
CA LEU A 65 11.46 1.17 2.59
C LEU A 65 11.02 2.42 3.38
N THR A 66 9.80 2.39 3.92
CA THR A 66 9.23 3.48 4.72
C THR A 66 9.15 3.00 6.17
N LEU A 67 9.66 3.77 7.13
CA LEU A 67 9.47 3.43 8.56
C LEU A 67 8.08 3.87 9.00
N ALA A 68 7.40 3.05 9.81
CA ALA A 68 6.07 3.41 10.31
C ALA A 68 6.07 4.72 11.11
N ALA A 69 7.13 4.96 11.90
CA ALA A 69 7.29 6.21 12.65
C ALA A 69 7.46 7.46 11.76
N GLN A 70 7.89 7.32 10.48
CA GLN A 70 8.03 8.46 9.57
C GLN A 70 6.70 8.95 8.99
N VAL A 71 5.64 8.15 9.12
CA VAL A 71 4.32 8.43 8.56
C VAL A 71 3.25 8.61 9.63
N GLU A 72 3.65 8.78 10.89
CA GLU A 72 2.76 9.19 11.96
C GLU A 72 2.02 10.48 11.59
N GLY A 73 0.71 10.50 11.86
CA GLY A 73 -0.17 11.64 11.56
C GLY A 73 -0.45 11.87 10.07
N ARG A 74 0.02 10.99 9.17
CA ARG A 74 -0.26 11.04 7.73
C ARG A 74 -1.36 10.06 7.36
N SER A 75 -2.08 10.35 6.27
CA SER A 75 -3.14 9.47 5.80
C SER A 75 -2.57 8.35 4.94
N ILE A 76 -2.85 7.11 5.32
CA ILE A 76 -2.34 5.90 4.64
C ILE A 76 -3.52 5.17 4.00
N THR A 77 -3.43 4.85 2.72
CA THR A 77 -4.40 4.01 2.01
C THR A 77 -3.73 2.73 1.55
N THR A 78 -4.33 1.59 1.87
CA THR A 78 -3.90 0.25 1.42
C THR A 78 -4.91 -0.33 0.42
N ILE A 79 -4.61 -1.51 -0.13
CA ILE A 79 -5.54 -2.19 -1.05
C ILE A 79 -6.92 -2.45 -0.44
N GLU A 80 -6.98 -2.70 0.87
CA GLU A 80 -8.22 -2.92 1.61
C GLU A 80 -9.09 -1.65 1.69
N GLY A 81 -8.48 -0.46 1.56
CA GLY A 81 -9.19 0.82 1.60
C GLY A 81 -9.66 1.33 0.24
N LEU A 82 -9.48 0.55 -0.83
CA LEU A 82 -9.88 0.96 -2.18
C LEU A 82 -11.34 0.62 -2.52
N ALA A 83 -11.90 -0.44 -1.93
CA ALA A 83 -13.30 -0.78 -2.12
C ALA A 83 -14.17 0.06 -1.17
N ASP A 84 -15.41 0.33 -1.58
CA ASP A 84 -16.39 0.98 -0.71
C ASP A 84 -16.76 0.07 0.47
N GLU A 85 -17.35 0.64 1.53
CA GLU A 85 -17.72 -0.11 2.75
C GLU A 85 -18.71 -1.25 2.48
N ASP A 86 -19.51 -1.16 1.41
CA ASP A 86 -20.45 -2.19 0.99
C ASP A 86 -19.78 -3.31 0.15
N GLY A 87 -18.47 -3.21 -0.10
CA GLY A 87 -17.68 -4.15 -0.88
C GLY A 87 -17.66 -3.86 -2.37
N THR A 88 -18.26 -2.76 -2.83
CA THR A 88 -18.20 -2.34 -4.23
C THR A 88 -16.74 -2.07 -4.62
N LEU A 89 -16.27 -2.77 -5.66
CA LEU A 89 -14.93 -2.58 -6.20
C LEU A 89 -14.80 -1.21 -6.84
N ASN A 90 -13.66 -0.55 -6.65
CA ASN A 90 -13.37 0.64 -7.43
C ASN A 90 -13.11 0.30 -8.90
N ALA A 91 -13.08 1.33 -9.76
CA ALA A 91 -12.92 1.15 -11.20
C ALA A 91 -11.67 0.37 -11.60
N VAL A 92 -10.55 0.54 -10.89
CA VAL A 92 -9.30 -0.18 -11.18
C VAL A 92 -9.40 -1.64 -10.76
N GLN A 93 -9.93 -1.94 -9.58
CA GLN A 93 -10.16 -3.31 -9.11
C GLN A 93 -11.13 -4.06 -10.04
N ALA A 94 -12.21 -3.42 -10.45
CA ALA A 94 -13.19 -3.98 -11.39
C ALA A 94 -12.55 -4.27 -12.76
N ALA A 95 -11.75 -3.33 -13.29
CA ALA A 95 -11.04 -3.52 -14.55
C ALA A 95 -10.01 -4.66 -14.48
N PHE A 96 -9.27 -4.79 -13.37
CA PHE A 96 -8.35 -5.91 -13.17
C PHE A 96 -9.07 -7.27 -13.18
N LEU A 97 -10.27 -7.33 -12.61
CA LEU A 97 -11.11 -8.53 -12.64
C LEU A 97 -11.65 -8.83 -14.05
N GLU A 98 -12.18 -7.82 -14.74
CA GLU A 98 -12.75 -7.97 -16.08
C GLU A 98 -11.70 -8.41 -17.11
N GLN A 99 -10.47 -7.92 -16.98
CA GLN A 99 -9.38 -8.16 -17.94
C GLN A 99 -8.45 -9.32 -17.56
N ASP A 100 -8.80 -10.10 -16.53
CA ASP A 100 -7.96 -11.21 -16.03
C ASP A 100 -6.51 -10.76 -15.73
N ALA A 101 -6.35 -9.55 -15.16
CA ALA A 101 -5.06 -8.88 -14.99
C ALA A 101 -4.26 -9.41 -13.78
N PHE A 102 -4.49 -10.66 -13.38
CA PHE A 102 -3.76 -11.35 -12.32
C PHE A 102 -3.89 -12.86 -12.45
N GLN A 103 -2.98 -13.60 -11.80
CA GLN A 103 -3.06 -15.06 -11.72
C GLN A 103 -2.95 -15.52 -10.26
N CYS A 104 -1.73 -15.66 -9.74
CA CYS A 104 -1.52 -16.04 -8.34
C CYS A 104 -2.01 -14.98 -7.32
N GLY A 105 -2.29 -13.76 -7.79
CA GLY A 105 -2.81 -12.66 -6.98
C GLY A 105 -1.78 -11.94 -6.11
N TYR A 106 -0.51 -12.38 -6.07
CA TYR A 106 0.45 -11.86 -5.09
C TYR A 106 0.91 -10.43 -5.39
N CYS A 107 1.18 -10.09 -6.66
CA CYS A 107 1.55 -8.73 -7.03
C CYS A 107 0.35 -7.79 -7.15
N THR A 108 -0.86 -8.34 -7.25
CA THR A 108 -2.09 -7.62 -7.59
C THR A 108 -2.38 -6.42 -6.68
N PRO A 109 -2.21 -6.51 -5.33
CA PRO A 109 -2.37 -5.35 -4.46
C PRO A 109 -1.44 -4.19 -4.84
N GLY A 110 -0.14 -4.46 -5.01
CA GLY A 110 0.83 -3.44 -5.40
C GLY A 110 0.56 -2.88 -6.79
N GLN A 111 0.19 -3.73 -7.74
CA GLN A 111 -0.17 -3.33 -9.10
C GLN A 111 -1.40 -2.42 -9.13
N ILE A 112 -2.47 -2.77 -8.40
CA ILE A 112 -3.67 -1.93 -8.31
C ILE A 112 -3.35 -0.58 -7.65
N MET A 113 -2.59 -0.57 -6.55
CA MET A 113 -2.17 0.67 -5.89
C MET A 113 -1.31 1.54 -6.82
N SER A 114 -0.38 0.95 -7.59
CA SER A 114 0.39 1.66 -8.61
C SER A 114 -0.48 2.20 -9.73
N ALA A 115 -1.45 1.43 -10.24
CA ALA A 115 -2.32 1.84 -11.33
C ALA A 115 -3.21 3.03 -10.94
N VAL A 116 -3.77 3.02 -9.73
CA VAL A 116 -4.54 4.17 -9.20
C VAL A 116 -3.66 5.43 -9.17
N ALA A 117 -2.41 5.31 -8.72
CA ALA A 117 -1.48 6.42 -8.67
C ALA A 117 -1.08 6.89 -10.08
N CYS A 118 -0.73 5.97 -10.99
CA CYS A 118 -0.38 6.24 -12.39
C CYS A 118 -1.48 7.04 -13.11
N ILE A 119 -2.74 6.63 -12.97
CA ILE A 119 -3.90 7.34 -13.55
C ILE A 119 -4.01 8.75 -12.95
N ARG A 120 -3.93 8.89 -11.63
CA ARG A 120 -4.05 10.19 -10.96
C ARG A 120 -2.88 11.13 -11.28
N GLU A 121 -1.69 10.58 -11.48
CA GLU A 121 -0.48 11.31 -11.89
C GLU A 121 -0.55 11.78 -13.35
N GLY A 122 -1.53 11.28 -14.13
CA GLY A 122 -1.72 11.64 -15.54
C GLY A 122 -0.91 10.78 -16.50
N HIS A 123 -0.38 9.64 -16.05
CA HIS A 123 0.50 8.76 -16.83
C HIS A 123 -0.24 7.65 -17.58
N ALA A 124 -1.52 7.88 -17.89
CA ALA A 124 -2.40 6.93 -18.57
C ALA A 124 -2.77 7.37 -20.00
N GLY A 125 -1.95 8.22 -20.63
CA GLY A 125 -2.23 8.77 -21.96
C GLY A 125 -1.87 7.83 -23.12
N SER A 126 -1.01 6.84 -22.90
CA SER A 126 -0.61 5.84 -23.89
C SER A 126 -0.09 4.56 -23.24
N ASP A 127 -0.07 3.46 -23.98
CA ASP A 127 0.49 2.20 -23.48
C ASP A 127 1.98 2.31 -23.09
N GLU A 128 2.76 3.15 -23.78
CA GLU A 128 4.19 3.35 -23.49
C GLU A 128 4.35 4.04 -22.13
N GLU A 129 3.57 5.09 -21.91
CA GLU A 129 3.56 5.80 -20.63
C GLU A 129 3.10 4.90 -19.48
N ILE A 130 2.03 4.13 -19.68
CA ILE A 130 1.54 3.19 -18.66
C ILE A 130 2.62 2.16 -18.32
N ARG A 131 3.33 1.60 -19.31
CA ARG A 131 4.40 0.62 -19.05
C ARG A 131 5.59 1.20 -18.30
N GLU A 132 5.95 2.47 -18.56
CA GLU A 132 7.06 3.14 -17.87
C GLU A 132 6.72 3.48 -16.41
N TYR A 133 5.49 3.92 -16.15
CA TYR A 133 5.07 4.41 -14.84
C TYR A 133 4.44 3.36 -13.92
N MET A 134 4.31 2.11 -14.36
CA MET A 134 3.78 1.00 -13.55
C MET A 134 4.88 0.16 -12.92
#